data_AF-T1B9D0-F1
#
_entry.id   AF-T1B9D0-F1
#
_cell.length_a   1.000
_cell.length_b   1.000
_cell.length_c   1.000
_cell.angle_alpha   90.00
_cell.angle_beta   90.00
_cell.angle_gamma   90.00
#
_symmetry.space_group_name_H-M   'P 1'
#
loop_
_entity.id
_entity.type
_entity.pdbx_description
1 polymer ?
#
loop_
_entity_poly.entity_id
_entity_poly.type
_entity_poly.pdbx_seq_one_letter_code
_entity_poly.pdbx_strand_id
1 'polypeptide(L)'
;MSQKLPSLAVKRRQKLARTPEPEAKGDPRKNNLWVVRLFDGTQTILSSDLSMEHLFYTEGDPSIRSARYPTEADMEPLGGKDIAFNAIVTRIDGNIECRHVRATALDPTVFRDAERLQSYHEAAKRFGGCYVEITAATLDQAKQRIPKLVTPAWSISALRA
;
A
#
# COMPACT_ATOMS: atom_id res chain seq x y z
N MET A 1 -4.63 38.44 -30.96
CA MET A 1 -4.11 37.79 -29.73
C MET A 1 -4.79 36.43 -29.60
N SER A 2 -4.06 35.34 -29.82
CA SER A 2 -4.65 33.99 -29.85
C SER A 2 -4.77 33.45 -28.42
N GLN A 3 -6.01 33.33 -27.92
CA GLN A 3 -6.27 32.67 -26.63
C GLN A 3 -5.99 31.18 -26.79
N LYS A 4 -4.89 30.70 -26.21
CA LYS A 4 -4.57 29.27 -26.14
C LYS A 4 -5.64 28.56 -25.31
N LEU A 5 -6.51 27.80 -25.97
CA LEU A 5 -7.45 26.92 -25.30
C LEU A 5 -6.66 25.91 -24.44
N PRO A 6 -7.04 25.70 -23.17
CA PRO A 6 -6.36 24.74 -22.30
C PRO A 6 -6.49 23.34 -22.89
N SER A 7 -5.39 22.61 -22.91
CA SER A 7 -5.33 21.25 -23.44
C SER A 7 -6.31 20.33 -22.70
N LEU A 8 -6.73 19.25 -23.37
CA LEU A 8 -7.59 18.21 -22.78
C LEU A 8 -7.05 17.66 -21.46
N ALA A 9 -5.72 17.65 -21.29
CA ALA A 9 -5.06 17.26 -20.04
C ALA A 9 -5.33 18.27 -18.89
N VAL A 10 -5.35 19.57 -19.19
CA VAL A 10 -5.67 20.63 -18.20
C VAL A 10 -7.16 20.56 -17.81
N LYS A 11 -8.06 20.33 -18.77
CA LYS A 11 -9.49 20.15 -18.49
C LYS A 11 -9.76 18.89 -17.66
N ARG A 12 -9.05 17.79 -17.89
CA ARG A 12 -9.13 16.56 -17.08
C ARG A 12 -8.62 16.79 -15.65
N ARG A 13 -7.50 17.50 -15.46
CA ARG A 13 -6.99 17.87 -14.13
C ARG A 13 -7.97 18.74 -13.33
N GLN A 14 -8.60 19.73 -13.98
CA GLN A 14 -9.59 20.58 -13.33
C GLN A 14 -10.88 19.83 -12.96
N LYS A 15 -11.24 18.78 -13.71
CA LYS A 15 -12.40 17.93 -13.41
C LYS A 15 -12.12 16.99 -12.22
N LEU A 16 -10.90 16.46 -12.13
CA LEU A 16 -10.44 15.64 -10.98
C LEU A 16 -10.34 16.47 -9.69
N ALA A 17 -9.78 17.68 -9.76
CA ALA A 17 -9.69 18.59 -8.59
C ALA A 17 -11.03 19.12 -8.08
N ARG A 18 -12.12 18.97 -8.86
CA ARG A 18 -13.49 19.36 -8.49
C ARG A 18 -14.37 18.17 -8.09
N THR A 19 -13.83 16.96 -8.09
CA THR A 19 -14.56 15.82 -7.55
C THR A 19 -14.40 15.92 -6.04
N PRO A 20 -15.47 16.16 -5.26
CA PRO A 20 -15.36 16.17 -3.81
C PRO A 20 -14.73 14.84 -3.41
N GLU A 21 -13.66 14.90 -2.61
CA GLU A 21 -13.15 13.73 -1.91
C GLU A 21 -14.37 13.06 -1.26
N PRO A 22 -14.67 11.79 -1.58
CA PRO A 22 -15.70 11.11 -0.82
C PRO A 22 -15.17 11.08 0.61
N GLU A 23 -15.78 11.84 1.51
CA GLU A 23 -15.61 11.64 2.95
C GLU A 23 -15.91 10.16 3.19
N ALA A 24 -14.85 9.38 3.40
CA ALA A 24 -14.95 7.96 3.68
C ALA A 24 -15.52 7.80 5.09
N LYS A 25 -16.83 8.04 5.24
CA LYS A 25 -17.62 7.54 6.37
C LYS A 25 -18.00 6.10 6.04
N GLY A 26 -16.98 5.24 5.92
CA GLY A 26 -17.17 3.79 5.85
C GLY A 26 -17.49 3.26 7.25
N ASP A 27 -18.40 2.30 7.34
CA ASP A 27 -18.58 1.50 8.55
C ASP A 27 -17.27 0.73 8.81
N PRO A 28 -16.56 0.94 9.94
CA PRO A 28 -15.31 0.25 10.24
C PRO A 28 -15.44 -1.28 10.33
N ARG A 29 -16.68 -1.82 10.31
CA ARG A 29 -16.96 -3.27 10.28
C ARG A 29 -17.01 -3.87 8.87
N LYS A 30 -17.10 -3.05 7.82
CA LYS A 30 -17.06 -3.52 6.43
C LYS A 30 -15.67 -3.33 5.85
N ASN A 31 -14.91 -4.42 5.76
CA ASN A 31 -13.68 -4.45 4.98
C ASN A 31 -14.02 -4.23 3.50
N ASN A 32 -13.70 -3.05 2.97
CA ASN A 32 -13.80 -2.82 1.54
C ASN A 32 -12.80 -3.70 0.80
N LEU A 33 -13.25 -4.31 -0.30
CA LEU A 33 -12.40 -5.02 -1.24
C LEU A 33 -12.06 -4.08 -2.39
N TRP A 34 -10.76 -3.89 -2.64
CA TRP A 34 -10.27 -3.05 -3.72
C TRP A 34 -9.66 -3.92 -4.81
N VAL A 35 -10.10 -3.72 -6.05
CA VAL A 35 -9.45 -4.34 -7.21
C VAL A 35 -8.60 -3.26 -7.88
N VAL A 36 -7.29 -3.44 -7.82
CA VAL A 36 -6.31 -2.47 -8.33
C VAL A 36 -5.57 -3.08 -9.50
N ARG A 37 -5.49 -2.33 -10.61
CA ARG A 37 -4.61 -2.68 -11.73
C ARG A 37 -3.27 -1.96 -11.56
N LEU A 38 -2.20 -2.73 -11.44
CA LEU A 38 -0.83 -2.25 -11.30
C LEU A 38 -0.27 -1.75 -12.65
N PHE A 39 0.85 -1.04 -12.62
CA PHE A 39 1.49 -0.48 -13.82
C PHE A 39 1.97 -1.52 -14.82
N ASP A 40 2.35 -2.70 -14.33
CA ASP A 40 2.74 -3.84 -15.16
C ASP A 40 1.54 -4.53 -15.83
N GLY A 41 0.32 -4.03 -15.60
CA GLY A 41 -0.93 -4.54 -16.15
C GLY A 41 -1.57 -5.66 -15.33
N THR A 42 -0.91 -6.15 -14.28
CA THR A 42 -1.45 -7.17 -13.39
C THR A 42 -2.57 -6.59 -12.52
N GLN A 43 -3.40 -7.48 -11.97
CA GLN A 43 -4.47 -7.11 -11.04
C GLN A 43 -4.20 -7.71 -9.67
N THR A 44 -4.42 -6.93 -8.62
CA THR A 44 -4.34 -7.37 -7.23
C THR A 44 -5.61 -7.00 -6.49
N ILE A 45 -5.95 -7.80 -5.48
CA ILE A 45 -7.10 -7.60 -4.60
C ILE A 45 -6.57 -7.19 -3.23
N LEU A 46 -7.04 -6.06 -2.73
CA LEU A 46 -6.70 -5.56 -1.40
C LEU A 46 -7.91 -5.66 -0.48
N SER A 47 -7.70 -6.22 0.70
CA SER A 47 -8.77 -6.56 1.65
C SER A 47 -9.13 -5.46 2.64
N SER A 48 -8.53 -4.27 2.54
CA SER A 48 -8.83 -3.15 3.41
C SER A 48 -8.46 -1.80 2.80
N ASP A 49 -9.10 -0.74 3.27
CA ASP A 49 -8.76 0.64 2.93
C ASP A 49 -7.30 0.95 3.29
N LEU A 50 -6.82 0.46 4.43
CA LEU A 50 -5.43 0.62 4.85
C LEU A 50 -4.44 -0.02 3.86
N SER A 51 -4.81 -1.16 3.27
CA SER A 51 -3.98 -1.81 2.25
C SER A 51 -3.95 -1.01 0.94
N MET A 52 -5.08 -0.41 0.58
CA MET A 52 -5.19 0.50 -0.57
C MET A 52 -4.36 1.77 -0.37
N GLU A 53 -4.49 2.41 0.79
CA GLU A 53 -3.66 3.56 1.14
C GLU A 53 -2.17 3.20 1.14
N HIS A 54 -1.78 2.07 1.73
CA HIS A 54 -0.40 1.62 1.73
C HIS A 54 0.16 1.44 0.31
N LEU A 55 -0.61 0.87 -0.62
CA LEU A 55 -0.22 0.77 -2.02
C LEU A 55 -0.01 2.17 -2.61
N PHE A 56 -0.97 3.08 -2.42
CA PHE A 56 -0.90 4.44 -2.94
C PHE A 56 0.36 5.17 -2.48
N TYR A 57 0.68 5.09 -1.18
CA TYR A 57 1.86 5.75 -0.64
C TYR A 57 3.17 5.07 -1.02
N THR A 58 3.19 3.74 -1.10
CA THR A 58 4.40 3.00 -1.50
C THR A 58 4.83 3.39 -2.91
N GLU A 59 3.90 3.45 -3.84
CA GLU A 59 4.18 3.87 -5.22
C GLU A 59 4.51 5.37 -5.37
N GLY A 60 3.98 6.21 -4.48
CA GLY A 60 4.21 7.66 -4.49
C GLY A 60 5.42 8.12 -3.68
N ASP A 61 6.10 7.22 -2.96
CA ASP A 61 7.21 7.54 -2.06
C ASP A 61 8.52 7.69 -2.85
N PRO A 62 9.13 8.90 -2.90
CA PRO A 62 10.37 9.12 -3.63
C PRO A 62 11.59 8.40 -3.03
N SER A 63 11.48 7.89 -1.79
CA SER A 63 12.51 7.07 -1.16
C SER A 63 12.45 5.60 -1.57
N ILE A 64 11.43 5.20 -2.34
CA ILE A 64 11.25 3.84 -2.83
C ILE A 64 11.71 3.79 -4.29
N ARG A 65 12.70 2.92 -4.55
CA ARG A 65 13.25 2.69 -5.88
C ARG A 65 12.37 1.74 -6.69
N SER A 66 11.86 0.70 -6.04
CA SER A 66 10.98 -0.29 -6.65
C SER A 66 10.08 -0.93 -5.60
N ALA A 67 8.86 -1.26 -5.99
CA ALA A 67 7.92 -2.02 -5.18
C ALA A 67 7.46 -3.26 -5.96
N ARG A 68 7.36 -4.38 -5.25
CA ARG A 68 6.78 -5.62 -5.74
C ARG A 68 5.62 -6.00 -4.81
N TYR A 69 4.49 -6.38 -5.39
CA TYR A 69 3.33 -6.85 -4.65
C TYR A 69 3.27 -8.38 -4.75
N PRO A 70 3.52 -9.10 -3.65
CA PRO A 70 3.53 -10.56 -3.64
C PRO A 70 2.20 -11.15 -4.14
N THR A 71 2.31 -12.24 -4.88
CA THR A 71 1.15 -13.03 -5.35
C THR A 71 0.99 -14.30 -4.51
N GLU A 72 -0.02 -15.14 -4.79
CA GLU A 72 -0.17 -16.44 -4.12
C GLU A 72 1.08 -17.32 -4.22
N ALA A 73 1.87 -17.19 -5.30
CA ALA A 73 3.13 -17.92 -5.48
C ALA A 73 4.24 -17.47 -4.51
N ASP A 74 4.07 -16.32 -3.86
CA ASP A 74 5.01 -15.75 -2.89
C ASP A 74 4.57 -15.99 -1.44
N MET A 75 3.49 -16.76 -1.24
CA MET A 75 3.03 -17.14 0.08
C MET A 75 4.00 -18.10 0.74
N GLU A 76 4.34 -17.81 1.99
CA GLU A 76 5.30 -18.59 2.77
C GLU A 76 4.59 -19.34 3.90
N PRO A 77 4.75 -20.68 3.99
CA PRO A 77 4.18 -21.43 5.09
C PRO A 77 4.97 -21.16 6.38
N LEU A 78 4.37 -20.45 7.33
CA LEU A 78 4.92 -20.14 8.64
C LEU A 78 3.93 -20.56 9.72
N GLY A 79 4.35 -21.49 10.57
CA GLY A 79 3.50 -22.03 11.64
C GLY A 79 2.23 -22.71 11.14
N GLY A 80 2.26 -23.31 9.95
CA GLY A 80 1.10 -23.96 9.32
C GLY A 80 0.10 -23.00 8.68
N LYS A 81 0.48 -21.73 8.46
CA LYS A 81 -0.30 -20.74 7.71
C LYS A 81 0.52 -20.12 6.61
N ASP A 82 -0.11 -19.90 5.47
CA ASP A 82 0.47 -19.15 4.36
C ASP A 82 0.48 -17.66 4.71
N ILE A 83 1.68 -17.07 4.72
CA ILE A 83 1.89 -15.65 4.98
C ILE A 83 2.25 -14.96 3.67
N ALA A 84 1.48 -13.93 3.32
CA ALA A 84 1.82 -13.02 2.24
C ALA A 84 2.14 -11.64 2.82
N PHE A 85 3.29 -11.07 2.46
CA PHE A 85 3.55 -9.65 2.68
C PHE A 85 2.67 -8.83 1.72
N ASN A 86 2.26 -7.63 2.15
CA ASN A 86 1.49 -6.74 1.30
C ASN A 86 2.35 -6.06 0.22
N ALA A 87 3.62 -5.79 0.53
CA ALA A 87 4.59 -5.33 -0.45
C ALA A 87 6.01 -5.71 -0.03
N ILE A 88 6.87 -5.95 -1.01
CA ILE A 88 8.31 -6.02 -0.84
C ILE A 88 8.87 -4.80 -1.56
N VAL A 89 9.42 -3.86 -0.80
CA VAL A 89 9.92 -2.60 -1.34
C VAL A 89 11.43 -2.56 -1.26
N THR A 90 12.05 -1.98 -2.27
CA THR A 90 13.46 -1.68 -2.26
C THR A 90 13.62 -0.17 -2.24
N ARG A 91 14.29 0.32 -1.21
CA ARG A 91 14.57 1.75 -1.03
C ARG A 91 15.70 2.21 -1.95
N ILE A 92 15.84 3.52 -2.08
CA ILE A 92 16.92 4.15 -2.85
C ILE A 92 18.32 3.83 -2.31
N ASP A 93 18.45 3.57 -1.01
CA ASP A 93 19.71 3.18 -0.35
C ASP A 93 20.03 1.68 -0.51
N GLY A 94 19.16 0.92 -1.17
CA GLY A 94 19.30 -0.51 -1.40
C GLY A 94 18.67 -1.40 -0.33
N ASN A 95 18.18 -0.84 0.78
CA ASN A 95 17.52 -1.62 1.82
C ASN A 95 16.19 -2.21 1.32
N ILE A 96 15.94 -3.47 1.66
CA ILE A 96 14.70 -4.18 1.33
C ILE A 96 13.82 -4.24 2.58
N GLU A 97 12.57 -3.78 2.44
CA GLU A 97 11.55 -3.87 3.49
C GLU A 97 10.41 -4.78 3.01
N CYS A 98 10.12 -5.81 3.79
CA CYS A 98 8.95 -6.67 3.63
C CYS A 98 7.82 -6.12 4.50
N ARG A 99 6.86 -5.46 3.86
CA ARG A 99 5.81 -4.69 4.53
C ARG A 99 4.56 -5.53 4.72
N HIS A 100 4.03 -5.51 5.93
CA HIS A 100 2.79 -6.18 6.30
C HIS A 100 1.80 -5.19 6.90
N VAL A 101 0.64 -5.04 6.26
CA VAL A 101 -0.42 -4.14 6.67
C VAL A 101 -1.27 -4.81 7.73
N ARG A 102 -1.38 -4.18 8.91
CA ARG A 102 -2.20 -4.67 10.02
C ARG A 102 -2.97 -3.53 10.66
N ALA A 103 -4.21 -3.81 11.07
CA ALA A 103 -5.07 -2.83 11.73
C ALA A 103 -4.54 -2.41 13.11
N THR A 104 -3.91 -3.35 13.82
CA THR A 104 -3.34 -3.15 15.16
C THR A 104 -1.94 -3.72 15.18
N ALA A 105 -0.97 -2.99 15.74
CA ALA A 105 0.40 -3.46 15.85
C ALA A 105 0.50 -4.74 16.70
N LEU A 106 1.50 -5.58 16.41
CA LEU A 106 1.82 -6.71 17.31
C LEU A 106 2.51 -6.18 18.56
N ASP A 107 2.10 -6.69 19.72
CA ASP A 107 2.75 -6.37 20.99
C ASP A 107 3.83 -7.41 21.33
N PRO A 108 5.13 -7.03 21.32
CA PRO A 108 6.22 -7.98 21.60
C PRO A 108 6.23 -8.46 23.06
N THR A 109 5.50 -7.81 23.96
CA THR A 109 5.35 -8.26 25.36
C THR A 109 4.33 -9.39 25.49
N VAL A 110 3.46 -9.58 24.50
CA VAL A 110 2.51 -10.68 24.43
C VAL A 110 3.18 -11.87 23.73
N PHE A 111 3.38 -12.97 24.45
CA PHE A 111 4.11 -14.14 23.98
C PHE A 111 3.73 -14.60 22.56
N ARG A 112 2.44 -14.72 22.26
CA ARG A 112 1.95 -15.14 20.93
C ARG A 112 2.28 -14.15 19.82
N ASP A 113 2.27 -12.87 20.13
CA ASP A 113 2.59 -11.83 19.17
C ASP A 113 4.11 -11.73 18.96
N ALA A 114 4.91 -12.00 20.00
CA ALA A 114 6.35 -12.17 19.87
C ALA A 114 6.72 -13.35 18.94
N GLU A 115 6.08 -14.52 19.10
CA GLU A 115 6.29 -15.67 18.21
C GLU A 115 5.93 -15.35 16.74
N ARG A 116 4.82 -14.62 16.54
CA ARG A 116 4.41 -14.14 15.22
C ARG A 116 5.42 -13.16 14.63
N LEU A 117 5.87 -12.18 15.41
CA LEU A 117 6.89 -11.22 15.00
C LEU A 117 8.16 -11.94 14.56
N GLN A 118 8.65 -12.91 15.35
CA GLN A 118 9.80 -13.71 14.99
C GLN A 118 9.61 -14.41 13.64
N SER A 119 8.45 -15.05 13.43
CA SER A 119 8.12 -15.72 12.18
C SER A 119 8.15 -14.77 10.97
N TYR A 120 7.60 -13.55 11.12
CA TYR A 120 7.64 -12.55 10.05
C TYR A 120 9.06 -12.05 9.76
N HIS A 121 9.88 -11.85 10.79
CA HIS A 121 11.28 -11.47 10.62
C HIS A 121 12.07 -12.57 9.90
N GLU A 122 11.84 -13.84 10.21
CA GLU A 122 12.47 -14.97 9.52
C GLU A 122 12.04 -15.06 8.05
N ALA A 123 10.77 -14.82 7.75
CA ALA A 123 10.25 -14.77 6.40
C ALA A 123 10.88 -13.63 5.57
N ALA A 124 10.98 -12.44 6.14
CA ALA A 124 11.56 -11.27 5.48
C ALA A 124 13.03 -11.50 5.06
N LYS A 125 13.79 -12.28 5.85
CA LYS A 125 15.19 -12.63 5.52
C LYS A 125 15.30 -13.41 4.20
N ARG A 126 14.30 -14.18 3.80
CA ARG A 126 14.32 -14.92 2.53
C ARG A 126 14.32 -13.99 1.32
N PHE A 127 13.72 -12.81 1.47
CA PHE A 127 13.75 -11.75 0.46
C PHE A 127 14.96 -10.83 0.62
N GLY A 128 15.91 -11.15 1.51
CA GLY A 128 17.08 -10.33 1.80
C GLY A 128 16.74 -9.02 2.52
N GLY A 129 15.56 -8.93 3.15
CA GLY A 129 15.04 -7.71 3.75
C GLY A 129 14.71 -7.82 5.24
N CYS A 130 14.25 -6.70 5.78
CA CYS A 130 13.70 -6.62 7.13
C CYS A 130 12.16 -6.61 7.10
N TYR A 131 11.55 -7.11 8.18
CA TYR A 131 10.11 -7.01 8.36
C TYR A 131 9.74 -5.60 8.84
N VAL A 132 8.72 -5.01 8.22
CA VAL A 132 8.14 -3.71 8.62
C VAL A 132 6.64 -3.86 8.74
N GLU A 133 6.11 -3.49 9.90
CA GLU A 133 4.66 -3.45 10.11
C GLU A 133 4.10 -2.09 9.69
N ILE A 134 3.03 -2.12 8.90
CA ILE A 134 2.30 -0.95 8.44
C ILE A 134 0.95 -0.92 9.13
N THR A 135 0.79 0.04 10.04
CA THR A 135 -0.46 0.38 10.70
C THR A 135 -0.94 1.75 10.21
N ALA A 136 -2.16 2.15 10.58
CA ALA A 136 -2.66 3.50 10.31
C ALA A 136 -1.69 4.57 10.84
N ALA A 137 -1.14 4.37 12.05
CA ALA A 137 -0.21 5.31 12.68
C ALA A 137 1.11 5.45 11.91
N THR A 138 1.73 4.34 11.48
CA THR A 138 2.97 4.40 10.70
C THR A 138 2.75 4.97 9.31
N LEU A 139 1.58 4.70 8.72
CA LEU A 139 1.21 5.19 7.42
C LEU A 139 1.00 6.71 7.44
N ASP A 140 0.36 7.25 8.47
CA ASP A 140 0.22 8.71 8.62
C ASP A 140 1.57 9.43 8.75
N GLN A 141 2.57 8.80 9.37
CA GLN A 141 3.94 9.33 9.37
C GLN A 141 4.56 9.33 7.97
N ALA A 142 4.29 8.31 7.15
CA ALA A 142 4.72 8.27 5.75
C ALA A 142 4.01 9.35 4.90
N LYS A 143 2.70 9.58 5.12
CA LYS A 143 1.91 10.62 4.45
C LYS A 143 2.53 12.01 4.60
N GLN A 144 3.04 12.32 5.79
CA GLN A 144 3.64 13.63 6.08
C GLN A 144 4.96 13.86 5.33
N ARG A 145 5.66 12.79 4.92
CA ARG A 145 6.94 12.86 4.21
C ARG A 145 6.78 12.99 2.70
N ILE A 146 5.66 12.53 2.16
CA ILE A 146 5.37 12.59 0.73
C ILE A 146 4.80 13.98 0.42
N PRO A 147 5.49 14.82 -0.37
CA PRO A 147 4.97 16.13 -0.77
C PRO A 147 3.58 15.96 -1.40
N LYS A 148 2.63 16.87 -1.12
CA LYS A 148 1.25 16.81 -1.63
C LYS A 148 1.21 16.54 -3.16
N LEU A 149 1.02 15.26 -3.49
CA LEU A 149 0.54 14.64 -4.73
C LEU A 149 1.29 14.95 -6.03
N VAL A 150 2.28 14.10 -6.33
CA VAL A 150 2.35 13.49 -7.67
C VAL A 150 1.28 12.40 -7.67
N THR A 151 0.11 12.67 -8.27
CA THR A 151 -0.92 11.62 -8.43
C THR A 151 -0.42 10.63 -9.48
N PRO A 152 -0.16 9.37 -9.14
CA PRO A 152 0.22 8.39 -10.14
C PRO A 152 -1.00 8.08 -11.01
N ALA A 153 -0.80 7.88 -12.31
CA ALA A 153 -1.89 7.70 -13.26
C ALA A 153 -2.46 6.27 -13.19
N TRP A 154 -3.28 5.98 -12.17
CA TRP A 154 -4.00 4.71 -12.05
C TRP A 154 -5.49 4.82 -12.31
N SER A 155 -6.10 3.67 -12.61
CA SER A 155 -7.54 3.46 -12.54
C SER A 155 -7.84 2.57 -11.33
N ILE A 156 -8.55 3.13 -10.33
CA ILE A 156 -8.99 2.39 -9.14
C ILE A 156 -10.49 2.15 -9.28
N SER A 157 -10.93 0.91 -9.10
CA SER A 157 -12.35 0.57 -8.99
C SER A 157 -12.61 0.00 -7.60
N ALA A 158 -13.51 0.63 -6.85
CA ALA A 158 -13.96 0.13 -5.57
C ALA A 158 -15.13 -0.85 -5.78
N LEU A 159 -15.01 -2.07 -5.26
CA LEU A 159 -16.16 -2.97 -5.10
C LEU A 159 -16.66 -2.82 -3.67
N ARG A 160 -17.84 -2.21 -3.51
CA ARG A 160 -18.52 -2.16 -2.22
C ARG A 160 -19.34 -3.43 -2.04
N ALA A 161 -19.12 -4.12 -0.92
CA ALA A 161 -19.95 -5.23 -0.46
C ALA A 161 -21.13 -4.73 0.39
#